data_AF-A0A4Y2HIE4-F1
#
_entry.id   AF-A0A4Y2HIE4-F1
#
_cell.length_a   1.000
_cell.length_b   1.000
_cell.length_c   1.000
_cell.angle_alpha   90.00
_cell.angle_beta   90.00
_cell.angle_gamma   90.00
#
_symmetry.space_group_name_H-M   'P 1'
#
loop_
_entity.id
_entity.type
_entity.pdbx_description
1 polymer ?
#
loop_
_entity_poly.entity_id
_entity_poly.type
_entity_poly.pdbx_seq_one_letter_code
_entity_poly.pdbx_strand_id
1 'polypeptide(L)'
;MKIQTLTMKTMGVLEEKFSDHETFSEHDTESKEDGDSGNEEESNTECFSSEDGIKWRKTKLRQNIRTRCHNIVSRLLGTNELAKDVKSPVKSWELFIHNNTMQLMVECTYIFIEKCSPNFSRERNAKKPPSRNPSFISGL
;
A
#
# COMPACT_ATOMS: atom_id res chain seq x y z
N MET A 1 -25.26 29.76 13.92
CA MET A 1 -24.85 28.37 13.62
C MET A 1 -24.44 28.24 12.14
N LYS A 2 -23.18 28.56 11.81
CA LYS A 2 -22.64 28.43 10.43
C LYS A 2 -21.28 27.72 10.37
N ILE A 3 -20.74 27.33 11.52
CA ILE A 3 -19.36 26.82 11.66
C ILE A 3 -19.30 25.32 11.34
N GLN A 4 -20.38 24.56 11.63
CA GLN A 4 -20.44 23.11 11.37
C GLN A 4 -20.53 22.76 9.88
N THR A 5 -21.16 23.62 9.06
CA THR A 5 -21.32 23.38 7.61
C THR A 5 -20.00 23.53 6.85
N LEU A 6 -19.11 24.42 7.30
CA LEU A 6 -17.79 24.65 6.68
C LEU A 6 -16.84 23.47 6.94
N THR A 7 -16.91 22.86 8.14
CA THR A 7 -16.11 21.68 8.50
C THR A 7 -16.43 20.44 7.67
N MET A 8 -17.71 20.20 7.33
CA MET A 8 -18.09 19.08 6.45
C MET A 8 -17.60 19.30 5.02
N LYS A 9 -17.62 20.55 4.54
CA LYS A 9 -17.21 20.88 3.17
C LYS A 9 -15.70 20.73 2.92
N THR A 10 -14.86 20.99 3.93
CA THR A 10 -13.40 20.83 3.83
C THR A 10 -12.92 19.38 3.97
N MET A 11 -13.65 18.52 4.68
CA MET A 11 -13.33 17.08 4.76
C MET A 11 -13.48 16.44 3.36
N GLY A 12 -14.54 16.79 2.62
CA GLY A 12 -14.75 16.28 1.26
C GLY A 12 -13.67 16.70 0.25
N VAL A 13 -13.08 17.89 0.39
CA VAL A 13 -12.00 18.38 -0.50
C VAL A 13 -10.68 17.64 -0.26
N LEU A 14 -10.45 17.12 0.94
CA LEU A 14 -9.28 16.28 1.25
C LEU A 14 -9.51 14.81 0.84
N GLU A 15 -10.72 14.30 1.05
CA GLU A 15 -11.11 12.93 0.66
C GLU A 15 -11.05 12.74 -0.87
N GLU A 16 -11.43 13.75 -1.65
CA GLU A 16 -11.29 13.77 -3.10
C GLU A 16 -9.82 13.68 -3.56
N LYS A 17 -8.87 14.28 -2.83
CA LYS A 17 -7.44 14.27 -3.18
C LYS A 17 -6.72 12.93 -2.96
N PHE A 18 -7.34 12.00 -2.22
CA PHE A 18 -6.76 10.69 -1.90
C PHE A 18 -7.53 9.51 -2.52
N SER A 19 -8.56 9.76 -3.31
CA SER A 19 -9.44 8.71 -3.87
C SER A 19 -8.90 8.02 -5.12
N ASP A 20 -7.75 8.43 -5.67
CA ASP A 20 -7.14 7.77 -6.83
C ASP A 20 -6.33 6.53 -6.37
N HIS A 21 -7.03 5.52 -5.89
CA HIS A 21 -6.48 4.18 -5.74
C HIS A 21 -6.54 3.50 -7.11
N GLU A 22 -5.40 3.43 -7.81
CA GLU A 22 -5.22 2.60 -9.00
C GLU A 22 -5.60 1.15 -8.66
N THR A 23 -6.79 0.72 -9.07
CA THR A 23 -7.17 -0.68 -9.13
C THR A 23 -6.41 -1.34 -10.25
N PHE A 24 -5.26 -1.92 -9.95
CA PHE A 24 -4.66 -2.94 -10.78
C PHE A 24 -5.49 -4.23 -10.68
N SER A 25 -6.24 -4.53 -11.73
CA SER A 25 -6.84 -5.85 -11.93
C SER A 25 -6.71 -6.24 -13.40
N GLU A 26 -5.55 -6.75 -13.78
CA GLU A 26 -5.40 -7.54 -14.99
C GLU A 26 -5.45 -9.03 -14.61
N HIS A 27 -6.41 -9.77 -15.15
CA HIS A 27 -6.17 -10.83 -16.14
C HIS A 27 -7.46 -11.63 -16.41
N ASP A 28 -7.90 -11.59 -17.66
CA ASP A 28 -8.85 -12.54 -18.24
C ASP A 28 -8.29 -13.95 -18.14
N THR A 29 -9.04 -14.86 -17.51
CA THR A 29 -8.72 -16.29 -17.54
C THR A 29 -9.58 -16.94 -18.62
N GLU A 30 -9.07 -16.99 -19.86
CA GLU A 30 -9.58 -17.89 -20.88
C GLU A 30 -9.24 -19.33 -20.46
N SER A 31 -10.17 -19.98 -19.77
CA SER A 31 -10.13 -21.41 -19.46
C SER A 31 -10.75 -22.17 -20.63
N LYS A 32 -9.92 -22.73 -21.52
CA LYS A 32 -10.38 -23.78 -22.45
C LYS A 32 -10.64 -25.06 -21.65
N GLU A 33 -11.92 -25.43 -21.59
CA GLU A 33 -12.44 -26.68 -21.06
C GLU A 33 -12.22 -27.78 -22.11
N ASP A 34 -11.40 -28.77 -21.80
CA ASP A 34 -11.41 -30.07 -22.49
C ASP A 34 -11.65 -31.14 -21.43
N GLY A 35 -12.79 -31.81 -21.57
CA GLY A 35 -13.29 -32.79 -20.62
C GLY A 35 -12.52 -34.10 -20.63
N ASP A 36 -12.42 -34.73 -19.47
CA ASP A 36 -12.57 -36.17 -19.36
C ASP A 36 -13.10 -36.56 -17.97
N SER A 37 -13.99 -37.53 -18.03
CA SER A 37 -14.88 -38.12 -17.05
C SER A 37 -14.20 -39.01 -16.01
N GLY A 38 -14.81 -39.09 -14.84
CA GLY A 38 -14.78 -40.30 -13.98
C GLY A 38 -13.55 -40.50 -13.10
N ASN A 39 -13.64 -40.05 -11.85
CA ASN A 39 -13.18 -40.91 -10.75
C ASN A 39 -13.98 -40.57 -9.49
N GLU A 40 -14.92 -41.44 -9.14
CA GLU A 40 -15.53 -41.49 -7.81
C GLU A 40 -14.47 -42.01 -6.83
N GLU A 41 -13.49 -41.17 -6.49
CA GLU A 41 -12.70 -41.40 -5.30
C GLU A 41 -13.37 -40.66 -4.15
N GLU A 42 -14.00 -41.45 -3.29
CA GLU A 42 -14.39 -41.12 -1.92
C GLU A 42 -13.14 -40.63 -1.16
N SER A 43 -12.74 -39.40 -1.45
CA SER A 43 -11.61 -38.76 -0.81
C SER A 43 -12.04 -38.43 0.61
N ASN A 44 -11.55 -39.22 1.56
CA ASN A 44 -11.59 -38.92 2.98
C ASN A 44 -11.33 -37.42 3.20
N THR A 45 -12.39 -36.68 3.54
CA THR A 45 -12.39 -35.21 3.67
C THR A 45 -11.81 -34.82 5.02
N GLU A 46 -10.53 -35.12 5.23
CA GLU A 46 -9.79 -34.59 6.36
C GLU A 46 -9.78 -33.06 6.24
N CYS A 47 -10.24 -32.36 7.27
CA CYS A 47 -10.37 -30.90 7.26
C CYS A 47 -10.01 -30.36 8.64
N PHE A 48 -9.41 -29.18 8.67
CA PHE A 48 -9.22 -28.43 9.92
C PHE A 48 -10.42 -27.50 10.13
N SER A 49 -10.93 -27.41 11.34
CA SER A 49 -12.03 -26.51 11.71
C SER A 49 -11.56 -25.48 12.72
N SER A 50 -11.89 -24.20 12.48
CA SER A 50 -11.77 -23.13 13.47
C SER A 50 -13.00 -23.08 14.36
N GLU A 51 -12.87 -22.47 15.54
CA GLU A 51 -13.98 -22.18 16.46
C GLU A 51 -15.03 -21.25 15.80
N ASP A 52 -14.58 -20.35 14.90
CA ASP A 52 -15.44 -19.47 14.11
C ASP A 52 -16.21 -20.19 12.97
N GLY A 53 -16.17 -21.53 12.93
CA GLY A 53 -16.87 -22.34 11.93
C GLY A 53 -16.19 -22.42 10.55
N ILE A 54 -15.04 -21.76 10.37
CA ILE A 54 -14.27 -21.82 9.13
C ILE A 54 -13.62 -23.21 9.01
N LYS A 55 -13.92 -23.93 7.93
CA LYS A 55 -13.41 -25.27 7.65
C LYS A 55 -12.43 -25.25 6.47
N TRP A 56 -11.18 -25.61 6.73
CA TRP A 56 -10.12 -25.75 5.73
C TRP A 56 -10.04 -27.18 5.24
N ARG A 57 -10.14 -27.41 3.93
CA ARG A 57 -9.95 -28.73 3.35
C ARG A 57 -8.47 -29.12 3.41
N LYS A 58 -8.16 -30.28 3.99
CA LYS A 58 -6.82 -30.85 3.96
C LYS A 58 -6.69 -31.67 2.67
N THR A 59 -6.50 -30.96 1.55
CA THR A 59 -6.26 -31.63 0.27
C THR A 59 -4.86 -32.21 0.28
N LYS A 60 -4.72 -33.52 0.08
CA LYS A 60 -3.41 -34.11 -0.23
C LYS A 60 -2.97 -33.56 -1.59
N LEU A 61 -1.83 -32.89 -1.65
CA LEU A 61 -1.26 -32.46 -2.92
C LEU A 61 -0.97 -33.70 -3.78
N ARG A 62 -1.33 -33.66 -5.07
CA ARG A 62 -1.05 -34.77 -6.00
C ARG A 62 0.47 -35.00 -6.01
N GLN A 63 0.89 -36.19 -5.62
CA GLN A 63 2.31 -36.52 -5.46
C GLN A 63 3.05 -36.69 -6.80
N ASN A 64 2.32 -36.84 -7.90
CA ASN A 64 2.89 -37.03 -9.24
C ASN A 64 2.69 -35.77 -10.10
N ILE A 65 3.38 -34.70 -9.72
CA ILE A 65 3.49 -33.49 -10.53
C ILE A 65 4.94 -33.40 -10.99
N ARG A 66 5.14 -33.46 -12.31
CA ARG A 66 6.45 -33.20 -12.92
C ARG A 66 6.84 -31.76 -12.58
N THR A 67 7.93 -31.58 -11.85
CA THR A 67 8.53 -30.25 -11.66
C THR A 67 9.06 -29.74 -13.00
N ARG A 68 8.90 -28.44 -13.28
CA ARG A 68 9.47 -27.85 -14.50
C ARG A 68 10.98 -28.05 -14.48
N CYS A 69 11.55 -28.38 -15.65
CA CYS A 69 12.99 -28.49 -15.85
C CYS A 69 13.71 -27.13 -15.91
N HIS A 70 12.98 -26.03 -15.82
CA HIS A 70 13.51 -24.67 -15.84
C HIS A 70 12.84 -23.83 -14.76
N ASN A 71 13.55 -22.80 -14.31
CA ASN A 71 13.09 -21.92 -13.26
C ASN A 71 11.86 -21.12 -13.74
N ILE A 72 10.82 -21.05 -12.90
CA ILE A 72 9.66 -20.18 -13.13
C ILE A 72 10.08 -18.72 -12.90
N VAL A 73 11.01 -18.49 -11.97
CA VAL A 73 11.57 -17.17 -11.68
C VAL A 73 12.72 -16.90 -12.66
N SER A 74 12.42 -16.15 -13.72
CA SER A 74 13.41 -15.75 -14.74
C SER A 74 14.15 -14.45 -14.41
N ARG A 75 13.60 -13.63 -13.50
CA ARG A 75 14.22 -12.38 -13.02
C ARG A 75 14.43 -12.47 -11.52
N LEU A 76 15.65 -12.21 -11.07
CA LEU A 76 15.95 -12.09 -9.66
C LEU A 76 15.24 -10.85 -9.10
N LEU A 77 14.49 -11.03 -8.02
CA LEU A 77 13.92 -9.94 -7.27
C LEU A 77 15.09 -9.18 -6.63
N GLY A 78 15.32 -7.98 -7.13
CA GLY A 78 16.43 -7.12 -6.73
C GLY A 78 16.01 -5.66 -6.79
N THR A 79 16.89 -4.81 -6.30
CA THR A 79 16.65 -3.37 -6.30
C THR A 79 16.41 -2.89 -7.73
N ASN A 80 15.39 -2.04 -7.91
CA ASN A 80 15.07 -1.43 -9.19
C ASN A 80 16.31 -0.78 -9.81
N GLU A 81 16.36 -0.71 -11.14
CA GLU A 81 17.50 -0.15 -11.87
C GLU A 81 17.88 1.26 -11.41
N LEU A 82 16.89 2.09 -11.05
CA LEU A 82 17.07 3.44 -10.51
C LEU A 82 17.80 3.47 -9.15
N ALA A 83 17.70 2.39 -8.38
CA ALA A 83 18.25 2.28 -7.03
C ALA A 83 19.54 1.46 -7.00
N LYS A 84 19.96 0.91 -8.14
CA LYS A 84 21.08 -0.04 -8.24
C LYS A 84 22.42 0.56 -7.80
N ASP A 85 22.64 1.83 -8.12
CA ASP A 85 23.92 2.53 -7.86
C ASP A 85 23.86 3.43 -6.62
N VAL A 86 22.73 3.46 -5.92
CA VAL A 86 22.55 4.33 -4.75
C VAL A 86 23.17 3.68 -3.52
N LYS A 87 24.37 4.15 -3.16
CA LYS A 87 25.15 3.64 -2.01
C LYS A 87 24.94 4.43 -0.71
N SER A 88 24.37 5.63 -0.81
CA SER A 88 24.17 6.52 0.34
C SER A 88 22.78 6.30 0.93
N PRO A 89 22.65 6.03 2.24
CA PRO A 89 21.34 5.86 2.88
C PRO A 89 20.40 7.04 2.68
N VAL A 90 20.94 8.27 2.67
CA VAL A 90 20.17 9.50 2.44
C VAL A 90 19.58 9.50 1.02
N LYS A 91 20.42 9.22 0.02
CA LYS A 91 19.95 9.14 -1.38
C LYS A 91 18.98 7.98 -1.59
N SER A 92 19.16 6.86 -0.88
CA SER A 92 18.20 5.75 -0.93
C SER A 92 16.85 6.18 -0.38
N TRP A 93 16.83 6.99 0.67
CA TRP A 93 15.60 7.52 1.26
C TRP A 93 14.88 8.51 0.32
N GLU A 94 15.64 9.35 -0.40
CA GLU A 94 15.11 10.27 -1.42
C GLU A 94 14.40 9.54 -2.58
N LEU A 95 14.74 8.27 -2.86
CA LEU A 95 14.03 7.47 -3.87
C LEU A 95 12.61 7.08 -3.43
N PHE A 96 12.36 6.93 -2.13
CA PHE A 96 11.05 6.53 -1.61
C PHE A 96 10.10 7.72 -1.48
N ILE A 97 10.62 8.91 -1.21
CA ILE A 97 9.81 10.11 -0.98
C ILE A 97 10.17 11.18 -2.00
N HIS A 98 9.29 11.31 -3.00
CA HIS A 98 9.49 12.28 -4.07
C HIS A 98 9.19 13.72 -3.59
N ASN A 99 9.79 14.70 -4.28
CA ASN A 99 9.73 16.12 -3.90
C ASN A 99 8.29 16.68 -3.85
N ASN A 100 7.40 16.20 -4.71
CA ASN A 100 5.97 16.55 -4.71
C ASN A 100 5.27 16.05 -3.44
N THR A 101 5.55 14.83 -2.99
CA THR A 101 5.00 14.27 -1.74
C THR A 101 5.49 15.08 -0.55
N MET A 102 6.76 15.45 -0.53
CA MET A 102 7.31 16.31 0.52
C MET A 102 6.67 17.70 0.53
N GLN A 103 6.48 18.31 -0.64
CA GLN A 103 5.79 19.59 -0.76
C GLN A 103 4.36 19.49 -0.25
N LEU A 104 3.65 18.42 -0.58
CA LEU A 104 2.31 18.17 -0.06
C LEU A 104 2.30 18.05 1.48
N MET A 105 3.29 17.35 2.07
CA MET A 105 3.42 17.29 3.54
C MET A 105 3.64 18.67 4.15
N VAL A 106 4.48 19.52 3.55
CA VAL A 106 4.73 20.90 4.01
C VAL A 106 3.47 21.74 3.94
N GLU A 107 2.73 21.68 2.84
CA GLU A 107 1.49 22.43 2.64
C GLU A 107 0.41 21.98 3.64
N CYS A 108 0.23 20.67 3.80
CA CYS A 108 -0.70 20.11 4.79
C CYS A 108 -0.32 20.53 6.21
N THR A 109 0.97 20.50 6.55
CA THR A 109 1.46 20.92 7.88
C THR A 109 1.22 22.41 8.11
N TYR A 110 1.43 23.25 7.09
CA TYR A 110 1.16 24.68 7.19
C TYR A 110 -0.32 24.97 7.47
N ILE A 111 -1.23 24.32 6.72
CA ILE A 111 -2.68 24.43 6.92
C ILE A 111 -3.09 23.91 8.30
N PHE A 112 -2.52 22.77 8.73
CA PHE A 112 -2.81 22.17 10.03
C PHE A 112 -2.38 23.07 11.19
N ILE A 113 -1.17 23.64 11.14
CA ILE A 113 -0.67 24.55 12.16
C ILE A 113 -1.53 25.81 12.22
N GLU A 114 -1.95 26.38 11.10
CA GLU A 114 -2.86 27.55 11.11
C GLU A 114 -4.18 27.24 11.83
N LYS A 115 -4.72 26.03 11.62
CA LYS A 115 -5.95 25.58 12.27
C LYS A 115 -5.76 25.30 13.76
N CYS A 116 -4.61 24.75 14.16
CA CYS A 116 -4.35 24.33 15.53
C CYS A 116 -3.70 25.40 16.41
N SER A 117 -3.09 26.44 15.82
CA SER A 117 -2.45 27.55 16.54
C SER A 117 -3.29 28.16 17.67
N PRO A 118 -4.60 28.42 17.52
CA PRO A 118 -5.40 29.00 18.61
C PRO A 118 -5.61 28.05 19.80
N ASN A 119 -5.35 26.75 19.63
CA ASN A 119 -5.53 25.75 20.69
C ASN A 119 -4.34 25.66 21.65
N PHE A 120 -3.23 26.36 21.37
CA PHE A 120 -2.03 26.33 22.19
C PHE A 120 -1.82 27.65 22.92
N SER A 121 -1.56 27.58 24.22
CA SER A 121 -1.24 28.76 25.05
C SER A 121 0.21 29.24 24.87
N ARG A 122 1.11 28.37 24.41
CA ARG A 122 2.51 28.69 24.15
C ARG A 122 2.77 28.74 22.65
N GLU A 123 3.24 29.89 22.16
CA GLU A 123 3.54 30.12 20.74
C GLU A 123 4.55 29.11 20.15
N ARG A 124 5.52 28.66 20.96
CA ARG A 124 6.50 27.64 20.55
C ARG A 124 5.88 26.31 20.10
N ASN A 125 4.67 25.98 20.59
CA ASN A 125 4.03 24.69 20.31
C ASN A 125 3.31 24.65 18.96
N ALA A 126 3.06 25.81 18.35
CA ALA A 126 2.43 25.93 17.02
C ALA A 126 3.32 26.71 16.05
N LYS A 127 4.65 26.55 16.20
CA LYS A 127 5.60 27.25 15.35
C LYS A 127 5.60 26.65 13.95
N LYS A 128 5.32 27.50 12.96
CA LYS A 128 5.40 27.14 11.54
C LYS A 128 6.82 26.73 11.16
N PRO A 129 6.99 25.81 10.19
CA PRO A 129 8.31 25.44 9.69
C PRO A 129 9.06 26.68 9.15
N PRO A 130 10.40 26.67 9.21
CA PRO A 130 11.23 27.85 8.90
C PRO A 130 11.16 28.27 7.43
N SER A 131 10.81 27.36 6.52
CA SER A 131 10.59 27.66 5.12
C SER A 131 9.57 26.69 4.50
N ARG A 132 9.10 26.99 3.29
CA ARG A 132 8.30 26.06 2.48
C ARG A 132 9.17 25.03 1.72
N ASN A 133 10.49 25.11 1.82
CA ASN A 133 11.39 24.17 1.16
C ASN A 133 11.37 22.83 1.92
N PRO A 134 11.02 21.70 1.31
CA PRO A 134 10.93 20.42 2.01
C PRO A 134 12.28 19.86 2.51
N SER A 135 13.42 20.43 2.10
CA SER A 135 14.76 19.93 2.46
C SER A 135 15.06 19.90 3.97
N PHE A 136 14.31 20.64 4.81
CA PHE A 136 14.48 20.55 6.26
C PHE A 136 13.90 19.27 6.85
N ILE A 137 13.00 18.57 6.14
CA ILE A 137 12.39 17.32 6.59
C ILE A 137 13.38 16.16 6.46
N SER A 138 14.27 16.23 5.47
CA SER A 138 15.31 15.21 5.22
C SER A 138 16.60 15.42 6.02
N GLY A 139 16.74 16.53 6.75
CA GLY A 139 17.96 16.94 7.46
C GLY A 139 18.21 16.23 8.80
N LEU A 140 18.13 14.89 8.82
CA LEU A 140 18.70 14.03 9.88
C LEU A 140 20.16 13.68 9.58
#